data_AF-A0A5C8AEP1-F1
#
_entry.id   AF-A0A5C8AEP1-F1
#
_cell.length_a   1.000
_cell.length_b   1.000
_cell.length_c   1.000
_cell.angle_alpha   90.00
_cell.angle_beta   90.00
_cell.angle_gamma   90.00
#
_symmetry.space_group_name_H-M   'P 1'
#
loop_
_entity.id
_entity.type
_entity.pdbx_description
1 polymer ?
#
loop_
_entity_poly.entity_id
_entity_poly.type
_entity_poly.pdbx_seq_one_letter_code
_entity_poly.pdbx_strand_id
1 'polypeptide(L)'
;MLLRKNTLIVFTVCTSNLLFAQANTVSSGGNATGSGGSVSYTIGQIDYTTATGTNGNVNQGVQQPYEFYAVNGVNEIGGSFALTVGPNPTTNEVILSVSDYAKDDLAYTLTDMN
;
A
#
# COMPACT_ATOMS: atom_id res chain seq x y z
N MET A 1 22.33 -16.37 29.66
CA MET A 1 21.22 -15.45 29.31
C MET A 1 21.12 -15.19 27.80
N LEU A 2 22.25 -15.02 27.08
CA LEU A 2 22.29 -14.77 25.62
C LEU A 2 21.72 -15.90 24.75
N LEU A 3 21.92 -17.18 25.13
CA LEU A 3 21.46 -18.33 24.34
C LEU A 3 19.93 -18.40 24.20
N ARG A 4 19.18 -18.00 25.25
CA ARG A 4 17.71 -17.94 25.23
C ARG A 4 17.16 -16.88 24.27
N LYS A 5 17.88 -15.77 24.10
CA LYS A 5 17.45 -14.64 23.25
C LYS A 5 17.60 -14.97 21.77
N ASN A 6 18.68 -15.67 21.40
CA ASN A 6 18.90 -16.11 20.02
C ASN A 6 17.91 -17.22 19.61
N THR A 7 17.53 -18.11 20.52
CA THR A 7 16.52 -19.15 20.25
C THR A 7 15.15 -18.57 19.91
N LEU A 8 14.72 -17.49 20.60
CA LEU A 8 13.44 -16.83 20.33
C LEU A 8 13.40 -16.21 18.93
N ILE A 9 14.49 -15.55 18.52
CA ILE A 9 14.61 -14.91 17.21
C ILE A 9 14.55 -15.96 16.09
N VAL A 10 15.28 -17.06 16.22
CA VAL A 10 15.26 -18.16 15.24
C VAL A 10 13.87 -18.75 15.10
N PHE A 11 13.16 -18.95 16.22
CA PHE A 11 11.79 -19.47 16.20
C PHE A 11 10.80 -18.52 15.51
N THR A 12 10.91 -17.21 15.72
CA THR A 12 10.06 -16.22 15.04
C THR A 12 10.30 -16.17 13.53
N VAL A 13 11.56 -16.24 13.08
CA VAL A 13 11.90 -16.23 11.65
C VAL A 13 11.48 -17.53 10.95
N CYS A 14 11.57 -18.69 11.62
CA CYS A 14 11.14 -19.95 11.03
C CYS A 14 9.61 -20.05 10.88
N THR A 15 8.83 -19.42 11.76
CA THR A 15 7.36 -19.50 11.74
C THR A 15 6.68 -18.43 10.90
N SER A 16 7.38 -17.38 10.47
CA SER A 16 6.80 -16.31 9.64
C SER A 16 6.31 -16.79 8.26
N ASN A 17 6.89 -17.86 7.73
CA ASN A 17 6.48 -18.48 6.46
C ASN A 17 5.18 -19.32 6.59
N LEU A 18 4.66 -19.50 7.80
CA LEU A 18 3.40 -20.19 8.07
C LEU A 18 2.22 -19.22 8.20
N LEU A 19 2.47 -17.92 8.01
CA LEU A 19 1.42 -16.90 7.99
C LEU A 19 0.77 -16.89 6.61
N PHE A 20 -0.49 -17.32 6.53
CA PHE A 20 -1.32 -17.06 5.36
C PHE A 20 -1.79 -15.59 5.40
N ALA A 21 -1.85 -14.93 4.25
CA ALA A 21 -2.49 -13.62 4.16
C ALA A 21 -3.95 -13.71 4.64
N GLN A 22 -4.49 -12.61 5.18
CA GLN A 22 -5.87 -12.56 5.64
C GLN A 22 -6.83 -12.89 4.50
N ALA A 23 -7.42 -14.08 4.54
CA ALA A 23 -8.52 -14.47 3.67
C ALA A 23 -9.81 -14.30 4.47
N ASN A 24 -10.67 -13.39 4.03
CA ASN A 24 -11.97 -13.25 4.64
C ASN A 24 -12.90 -14.35 4.10
N THR A 25 -13.65 -15.00 4.99
CA THR A 25 -14.75 -15.89 4.59
C THR A 25 -15.86 -15.02 3.99
N VAL A 26 -16.00 -15.06 2.67
CA VAL A 26 -16.95 -14.27 1.89
C VAL A 26 -17.74 -15.19 0.97
N SER A 27 -19.00 -14.85 0.69
CA SER A 27 -19.83 -15.64 -0.22
C SER A 27 -19.52 -15.34 -1.69
N SER A 28 -19.08 -14.12 -2.00
CA SER A 28 -18.71 -13.68 -3.35
C SER A 28 -17.92 -12.37 -3.31
N GLY A 29 -17.29 -11.99 -4.41
CA GLY A 29 -16.59 -10.71 -4.58
C GLY A 29 -16.16 -10.51 -6.03
N GLY A 30 -15.72 -9.29 -6.38
CA GLY A 30 -15.28 -8.97 -7.74
C GLY A 30 -15.02 -7.49 -7.97
N ASN A 31 -14.83 -7.13 -9.24
CA ASN A 31 -14.64 -5.74 -9.68
C ASN A 31 -15.82 -5.33 -10.55
N ALA A 32 -16.50 -4.25 -10.19
CA ALA A 32 -17.49 -3.59 -11.03
C ALA A 32 -16.81 -2.45 -11.80
N THR A 33 -17.05 -2.39 -13.10
CA THR A 33 -16.49 -1.37 -14.02
C THR A 33 -17.63 -0.61 -14.67
N GLY A 34 -17.50 0.71 -14.79
CA GLY A 34 -18.47 1.58 -15.46
C GLY A 34 -17.84 2.86 -15.97
N SER A 35 -18.64 3.72 -16.61
CA SER A 35 -18.16 5.00 -17.17
C SER A 35 -17.59 5.96 -16.12
N GLY A 36 -17.99 5.81 -14.84
CA GLY A 36 -17.50 6.59 -13.71
C GLY A 36 -16.28 6.00 -12.98
N GLY A 37 -15.72 4.88 -13.45
CA GLY A 37 -14.57 4.22 -12.84
C GLY A 37 -14.83 2.76 -12.45
N SER A 38 -13.93 2.22 -11.63
CA SER A 38 -13.94 0.83 -11.17
C SER A 38 -14.01 0.76 -9.66
N VAL A 39 -14.78 -0.18 -9.13
CA VAL A 39 -14.88 -0.45 -7.69
C VAL A 39 -14.78 -1.94 -7.42
N SER A 40 -13.95 -2.32 -6.45
CA SER A 40 -13.89 -3.69 -5.94
C SER A 40 -14.97 -3.87 -4.85
N TYR A 41 -15.72 -4.95 -4.93
CA TYR A 41 -16.78 -5.26 -3.98
C TYR A 41 -16.63 -6.66 -3.39
N THR A 42 -17.22 -6.85 -2.21
CA THR A 42 -17.21 -8.12 -1.49
C THR A 42 -18.59 -8.34 -0.87
N ILE A 43 -19.07 -9.58 -0.88
CA ILE A 43 -20.38 -9.99 -0.39
C ILE A 43 -20.21 -11.09 0.67
N GLY A 44 -20.98 -11.00 1.75
CA GLY A 44 -21.03 -12.03 2.78
C GLY A 44 -19.86 -11.99 3.77
N GLN A 45 -19.28 -10.80 3.99
CA GLN A 45 -18.32 -10.57 5.07
C GLN A 45 -18.98 -10.88 6.42
N ILE A 46 -18.36 -11.71 7.25
CA ILE A 46 -18.91 -12.09 8.57
C ILE A 46 -18.86 -10.92 9.56
N ASP A 47 -17.86 -10.05 9.40
CA ASP A 47 -17.71 -8.83 10.16
C ASP A 47 -17.52 -7.65 9.19
N TYR A 48 -18.35 -6.62 9.35
CA TYR A 48 -18.30 -5.38 8.61
C TYR A 48 -19.02 -4.28 9.40
N THR A 49 -18.52 -3.05 9.29
CA THR A 49 -19.25 -1.88 9.79
C THR A 49 -20.00 -1.21 8.64
N THR A 50 -21.26 -0.88 8.87
CA THR A 50 -22.09 -0.08 7.96
C THR A 50 -22.16 1.35 8.46
N ALA A 51 -21.59 2.29 7.72
CA ALA A 51 -21.83 3.71 7.92
C ALA A 51 -23.10 4.11 7.15
N THR A 52 -24.11 4.60 7.85
CA THR A 52 -25.38 5.07 7.27
C THR A 52 -25.47 6.59 7.37
N GLY A 53 -25.91 7.24 6.29
CA GLY A 53 -26.10 8.68 6.23
C GLY A 53 -27.26 9.06 5.31
N THR A 54 -27.68 10.33 5.34
CA THR A 54 -28.84 10.82 4.56
C THR A 54 -28.70 10.61 3.05
N ASN A 55 -27.45 10.52 2.57
CA ASN A 55 -27.13 10.39 1.13
C ASN A 55 -26.77 8.96 0.72
N GLY A 56 -26.87 7.97 1.62
CA GLY A 56 -26.60 6.57 1.32
C GLY A 56 -25.88 5.81 2.43
N ASN A 57 -25.58 4.54 2.14
CA ASN A 57 -24.91 3.62 3.05
C ASN A 57 -23.58 3.17 2.45
N VAL A 58 -22.55 3.11 3.28
CA VAL A 58 -21.22 2.60 2.92
C VAL A 58 -20.87 1.47 3.88
N ASN A 59 -20.64 0.28 3.34
CA ASN A 59 -20.21 -0.88 4.12
C ASN A 59 -18.69 -1.03 3.94
N GLN A 60 -18.00 -1.35 5.04
CA GLN A 60 -16.60 -1.77 4.94
C GLN A 60 -16.49 -3.02 4.07
N GLY A 61 -15.49 -3.05 3.18
CA GLY A 61 -15.12 -4.21 2.38
C GLY A 61 -13.86 -4.88 2.92
N VAL A 62 -13.37 -5.90 2.21
CA VAL A 62 -12.06 -6.49 2.47
C VAL A 62 -10.97 -5.50 2.05
N GLN A 63 -9.99 -5.25 2.92
CA GLN A 63 -8.82 -4.44 2.56
C GLN A 63 -8.11 -5.08 1.36
N GLN A 64 -8.18 -4.41 0.21
CA GLN A 64 -7.38 -4.78 -0.93
C GLN A 64 -5.98 -4.17 -0.72
N PRO A 65 -4.90 -4.97 -0.77
CA PRO A 65 -3.56 -4.40 -0.82
C PRO A 65 -3.48 -3.49 -2.06
N TYR A 66 -3.16 -2.22 -1.82
CA TYR A 66 -2.85 -1.31 -2.90
C TYR A 66 -1.48 -1.69 -3.46
N GLU A 67 -1.47 -2.43 -4.58
CA GLU A 67 -0.24 -2.77 -5.27
C GLU A 67 0.12 -1.64 -6.23
N PHE A 68 1.26 -0.99 -5.96
CA PHE A 68 1.84 -0.05 -6.92
C PHE A 68 2.34 -0.84 -8.12
N TYR A 69 1.50 -1.00 -9.14
CA TYR A 69 1.99 -1.42 -10.44
C TYR A 69 2.82 -0.28 -11.02
N ALA A 70 4.11 -0.52 -11.27
CA ALA A 70 4.87 0.35 -12.14
C ALA A 70 4.11 0.42 -13.47
N VAL A 71 3.65 1.61 -13.84
CA VAL A 71 2.98 1.81 -15.13
C VAL A 71 4.06 1.69 -16.20
N ASN A 72 4.33 0.46 -16.63
CA ASN A 72 5.20 0.16 -17.75
C ASN A 72 4.47 0.52 -19.05
N GLY A 73 4.26 1.81 -19.29
CA GLY A 73 3.48 2.28 -20.43
C GLY A 73 3.59 3.77 -20.72
N VAL A 74 4.25 4.51 -19.83
CA VAL A 74 4.61 5.90 -20.10
C VAL A 74 6.13 5.92 -20.07
N ASN A 75 6.73 6.29 -21.20
CA ASN A 75 8.18 6.42 -21.37
C ASN A 75 8.64 7.68 -20.59
N GLU A 76 8.37 7.70 -19.29
CA GLU A 76 8.59 8.81 -18.38
C GLU A 76 10.08 8.81 -18.05
N ILE A 77 10.78 9.69 -18.76
CA ILE A 77 12.17 10.09 -18.55
C ILE A 77 13.17 9.05 -19.06
N GLY A 78 13.78 9.36 -20.21
CA GLY A 78 14.91 8.62 -20.76
C GLY A 78 16.14 8.77 -19.88
N GLY A 79 16.28 7.90 -18.88
CA GLY A 79 17.42 7.84 -17.98
C GLY A 79 17.19 6.85 -16.84
N SER A 80 18.27 6.28 -16.29
CA SER A 80 18.20 5.49 -15.05
C SER A 80 18.25 6.46 -13.87
N PHE A 81 17.14 7.07 -13.51
CA PHE A 81 17.04 7.88 -12.29
C PHE A 81 16.53 7.00 -11.14
N ALA A 82 17.29 6.94 -10.05
CA ALA A 82 16.87 6.28 -8.83
C ALA A 82 16.38 7.34 -7.84
N LEU A 83 15.07 7.42 -7.66
CA LEU A 83 14.41 8.29 -6.70
C LEU A 83 13.92 7.45 -5.51
N THR A 84 14.22 7.87 -4.30
CA THR A 84 13.65 7.25 -3.09
C THR A 84 13.16 8.33 -2.14
N VAL A 85 11.96 8.15 -1.60
CA VAL A 85 11.36 9.08 -0.63
C VAL A 85 11.06 8.33 0.67
N GLY A 86 11.37 8.93 1.82
CA GLY A 86 11.10 8.32 3.12
C GLY A 86 11.42 9.21 4.32
N PRO A 87 11.17 8.73 5.55
CA PRO A 87 10.50 7.47 5.88
C PRO A 87 8.98 7.54 5.68
N ASN A 88 8.37 6.41 5.32
CA ASN A 88 6.91 6.20 5.41
C ASN A 88 6.64 5.10 6.45
N PRO A 89 5.92 5.38 7.57
CA PRO A 89 5.22 6.62 7.93
C PRO A 89 6.16 7.80 8.25
N THR A 90 5.78 9.01 7.80
CA THR A 90 6.53 10.24 8.05
C THR A 90 5.97 10.96 9.27
N THR A 91 6.83 11.40 10.20
CA THR A 91 6.38 12.20 11.35
C THR A 91 6.66 13.70 11.17
N ASN A 92 7.87 14.08 10.76
CA ASN A 92 8.33 15.47 10.79
C ASN A 92 9.11 15.89 9.53
N GLU A 93 9.84 14.98 8.92
CA GLU A 93 10.73 15.28 7.79
C GLU A 93 10.59 14.21 6.72
N VAL A 94 10.53 14.66 5.46
CA VAL A 94 10.60 13.80 4.28
C VAL A 94 11.97 13.97 3.64
N ILE A 95 12.66 12.87 3.44
CA ILE A 95 13.95 12.78 2.78
C ILE A 95 13.71 12.34 1.33
N LEU A 96 14.12 13.18 0.38
CA LEU A 96 14.17 12.85 -1.05
C LEU A 96 15.62 12.54 -1.45
N SER A 97 15.89 11.27 -1.71
CA SER A 97 17.20 10.81 -2.20
C SER A 97 17.16 10.65 -3.71
N VAL A 98 18.02 11.40 -4.41
CA VAL A 98 18.18 11.34 -5.86
C VAL A 98 19.61 10.92 -6.18
N SER A 99 19.77 9.85 -6.96
CA SER A 99 21.06 9.41 -7.50
C SER A 99 21.16 9.73 -8.99
N ASP A 100 22.37 9.94 -9.49
CA ASP A 100 22.67 10.07 -10.93
C ASP A 100 21.89 11.19 -11.66
N TYR A 101 21.98 12.43 -11.14
CA TYR A 101 21.38 13.62 -11.75
C TYR A 101 22.41 14.72 -12.06
N ALA A 102 22.17 15.52 -13.11
CA ALA A 102 22.90 16.75 -13.36
C ALA A 102 22.44 17.81 -12.34
N LYS A 103 23.36 18.30 -11.51
CA LYS A 103 23.04 19.14 -10.34
C LYS A 103 22.24 20.41 -10.67
N ASP A 104 22.41 20.93 -11.89
CA ASP A 104 21.79 22.18 -12.33
C ASP A 104 20.37 22.00 -12.91
N ASP A 105 19.91 20.75 -13.11
CA ASP A 105 18.61 20.43 -13.70
C ASP A 105 17.58 19.88 -12.70
N LEU A 106 17.95 19.73 -11.42
CA LEU A 106 17.05 19.18 -10.40
C LEU A 106 16.20 20.29 -9.76
N ALA A 107 14.93 20.34 -10.14
CA ALA A 107 13.89 21.08 -9.42
C ALA A 107 13.00 20.11 -8.65
N TYR A 108 12.65 20.44 -7.41
CA TYR A 108 11.73 19.66 -6.59
C TYR A 108 10.68 20.58 -5.93
N THR A 109 9.50 20.04 -5.65
CA THR A 109 8.44 20.74 -4.96
C THR A 109 7.74 19.77 -4.02
N LEU A 110 7.49 20.23 -2.80
CA LEU A 110 6.69 19.51 -1.80
C LEU A 110 5.39 20.27 -1.62
N THR A 111 4.27 19.63 -1.95
CA THR A 111 2.92 20.19 -1.82
C THR A 111 2.09 19.35 -0.86
N ASP A 112 1.29 20.02 -0.03
CA ASP A 112 0.22 19.38 0.74
C ASP A 112 -1.08 19.29 -0.10
N MET A 113 -2.09 18.55 0.37
CA MET A 113 -3.39 18.40 -0.30
C MET A 113 -4.33 19.61 -0.13
N ASN A 114 -3.83 20.73 0.38
CA ASN A 114 -4.63 21.91 0.73
C ASN A 114 -4.59 22.99 -0.34
#